data_AF-A0A562GJT5-F1
#
_entry.id   AF-A0A562GJT5-F1
#
_cell.length_a   1.000
_cell.length_b   1.000
_cell.length_c   1.000
_cell.angle_alpha   90.00
_cell.angle_beta   90.00
_cell.angle_gamma   90.00
#
_symmetry.space_group_name_H-M   'P 1'
#
loop_
_entity.id
_entity.type
_entity.pdbx_description
1 polymer ?
#
loop_
_entity_poly.entity_id
_entity_poly.type
_entity_poly.pdbx_seq_one_letter_code
_entity_poly.pdbx_strand_id
1 'polypeptide(L)' 'MNKEKIKNVIDDVGRKTNWAIDGFAAVHNFEKWQVWLAIAILIVLIMMIIL' A
#
# COMPACT_ATOMS: atom_id res chain seq x y z
N MET A 1 25.09 0.84 7.62
CA MET A 1 24.07 1.48 6.76
C MET A 1 23.01 2.09 7.67
N ASN A 2 23.03 3.42 7.82
CA ASN A 2 22.35 4.18 8.88
C ASN A 2 20.84 3.91 8.95
N LYS A 3 20.33 3.66 10.16
CA LYS A 3 18.90 3.55 10.49
C LYS A 3 18.08 4.73 9.93
N GLU A 4 18.69 5.91 9.83
CA GLU A 4 18.11 7.12 9.25
C GLU A 4 17.80 7.00 7.75
N LYS A 5 18.66 6.36 6.97
CA LYS A 5 18.40 6.14 5.54
C LYS A 5 17.24 5.18 5.32
N ILE A 6 17.16 4.12 6.11
CA ILE A 6 16.06 3.14 6.05
C ILE A 6 14.73 3.80 6.44
N LYS A 7 14.73 4.60 7.52
CA LYS A 7 13.54 5.35 7.95
C LYS A 7 13.03 6.28 6.85
N ASN A 8 13.92 7.06 6.23
CA ASN A 8 13.54 7.98 5.16
C ASN A 8 12.97 7.25 3.93
N VAL A 9 13.51 6.07 3.59
CA VAL A 9 12.99 5.26 2.48
C VAL A 9 11.60 4.69 2.81
N ILE A 10 11.39 4.19 4.02
CA ILE A 10 10.09 3.67 4.45
C ILE A 10 9.05 4.80 4.50
N ASP A 11 9.41 5.95 5.04
CA ASP A 11 8.54 7.13 5.09
C ASP A 11 8.16 7.61 3.68
N ASP A 12 9.11 7.59 2.73
CA ASP A 12 8.86 7.97 1.34
C ASP A 12 7.96 6.95 0.62
N VAL A 13 8.18 5.65 0.83
CA VAL A 13 7.32 4.58 0.30
C VAL A 13 5.91 4.67 0.90
N GLY A 14 5.78 4.85 2.22
CA GLY A 14 4.49 5.01 2.88
C GLY A 14 3.69 6.20 2.35
N ARG A 15 4.37 7.33 2.10
CA ARG A 15 3.75 8.50 1.46
C ARG A 15 3.28 8.21 0.04
N LYS A 16 4.11 7.58 -0.80
CA LYS A 16 3.74 7.23 -2.19
C LYS A 16 2.55 6.28 -2.22
N THR A 17 2.53 5.28 -1.34
CA THR A 17 1.42 4.34 -1.20
C THR A 17 0.14 5.05 -0.79
N ASN A 18 0.18 5.96 0.19
CA ASN A 18 -1.00 6.74 0.57
C ASN A 18 -1.53 7.60 -0.59
N TRP A 19 -0.64 8.21 -1.37
CA TRP A 19 -1.05 8.98 -2.55
C TRP A 19 -1.72 8.10 -3.62
N ALA A 20 -1.19 6.90 -3.85
CA ALA A 20 -1.79 5.94 -4.78
C ALA A 20 -3.15 5.44 -4.31
N ILE A 21 -3.30 5.13 -3.02
CA ILE A 21 -4.55 4.68 -2.41
C ILE A 21 -5.60 5.80 -2.48
N ASP A 22 -5.21 7.02 -2.16
CA ASP A 22 -6.11 8.18 -2.22
C ASP A 22 -6.57 8.48 -3.64
N GLY A 23 -5.67 8.40 -4.63
CA GLY A 23 -6.02 8.53 -6.04
C GLY A 23 -6.94 7.42 -6.53
N PHE A 24 -6.68 6.17 -6.15
CA PHE A 24 -7.53 5.04 -6.53
C PHE A 24 -8.92 5.14 -5.91
N ALA A 25 -8.99 5.50 -4.62
CA ALA A 25 -10.24 5.77 -3.93
C ALA A 25 -11.04 6.90 -4.62
N ALA A 26 -10.38 7.99 -5.01
CA ALA A 26 -11.03 9.11 -5.69
C ALA A 26 -11.52 8.77 -7.11
N VAL A 27 -10.76 7.99 -7.88
CA VAL A 27 -11.16 7.59 -9.25
C VAL A 27 -12.37 6.65 -9.23
N HIS A 28 -12.43 5.76 -8.25
CA HIS A 28 -13.49 4.75 -8.17
C HIS A 28 -14.58 5.05 -7.13
N ASN A 29 -14.56 6.23 -6.50
CA ASN A 29 -15.46 6.63 -5.40
C ASN A 29 -15.55 5.59 -4.26
N PHE A 30 -14.44 4.93 -3.93
CA PHE A 30 -14.37 3.96 -2.85
C PHE A 30 -13.90 4.60 -1.54
N GLU A 31 -14.30 4.02 -0.41
CA GLU A 31 -13.76 4.42 0.88
C GLU A 31 -12.33 3.87 1.04
N LYS A 32 -11.41 4.66 1.61
CA LYS A 32 -9.98 4.30 1.70
C LYS A 32 -9.73 2.94 2.38
N TRP A 33 -10.54 2.59 3.37
CA TRP A 33 -10.41 1.31 4.07
C TRP A 33 -10.76 0.12 3.17
N GLN A 34 -11.65 0.29 2.19
CA GLN A 34 -12.00 -0.75 1.21
C GLN A 34 -10.83 -1.03 0.26
N VAL A 35 -10.10 0.01 -0.14
CA VAL A 35 -8.89 -0.13 -0.97
C VAL A 35 -7.80 -0.89 -0.21
N TRP A 36 -7.59 -0.56 1.07
CA TRP A 36 -6.65 -1.31 1.93
C TRP A 36 -7.06 -2.78 2.10
N LEU A 37 -8.35 -3.06 2.27
CA LEU A 37 -8.87 -4.43 2.35
C LEU A 37 -8.60 -5.19 1.05
N ALA A 38 -8.85 -4.58 -0.11
CA ALA A 38 -8.57 -5.19 -1.41
C ALA A 38 -7.07 -5.49 -1.61
N ILE A 39 -6.18 -4.57 -1.22
CA ILE A 39 -4.72 -4.78 -1.24
C ILE A 39 -4.33 -5.96 -0.34
N ALA A 40 -4.87 -6.03 0.88
CA ALA A 40 -4.58 -7.12 1.81
C ALA A 40 -5.02 -8.49 1.24
N ILE A 41 -6.22 -8.56 0.67
CA ILE A 41 -6.73 -9.78 0.02
C ILE A 41 -5.82 -10.18 -1.14
N LEU A 42 -5.42 -9.22 -2.00
CA LEU A 42 -4.52 -9.48 -3.13
C LEU A 42 -3.19 -10.07 -2.68
N ILE A 43 -2.57 -9.54 -1.61
CA ILE A 43 -1.31 -10.06 -1.07
C ILE A 43 -1.48 -11.51 -0.60
N VAL A 44 -2.55 -11.80 0.14
CA VAL A 44 -2.84 -13.17 0.61
C VAL A 44 -3.02 -14.13 -0.57
N LEU A 45 -3.77 -13.72 -1.60
CA LEU A 45 -3.97 -14.54 -2.80
C LEU A 45 -2.65 -14.82 -3.53
N ILE A 46 -1.79 -13.82 -3.69
CA ILE A 46 -0.47 -13.99 -4.30
C ILE A 46 0.37 -14.97 -3.48
N MET A 47 0.36 -14.85 -2.14
CA MET A 47 1.06 -15.79 -1.27
C MET A 47 0.54 -17.22 -1.42
N MET A 48 -0.78 -17.42 -1.55
CA MET A 48 -1.37 -18.75 -1.75
C MET A 48 -1.06 -19.38 -3.11
N ILE A 49 -0.80 -18.57 -4.14
CA ILE A 49 -0.41 -19.07 -5.47
C ILE A 49 1.08 -19.42 -5.52
N ILE A 50 1.91 -18.66 -4.81
CA ILE A 50 3.36 -18.86 -4.77
C ILE A 50 3.77 -20.02 -3.86
N LEU A 51 3.00 -20.29 -2.79
CA LEU A 51 3.24 -21.37 -1.82
C LEU A 51 2.73 -22.72 -2.34
#